data_AF-A0A920W0G6-F1
#
_entry.id   AF-A0A920W0G6-F1
#
_cell.length_a   1.000
_cell.length_b   1.000
_cell.length_c   1.000
_cell.angle_alpha   90.00
_cell.angle_beta   90.00
_cell.angle_gamma   90.00
#
_symmetry.space_group_name_H-M   'P 1'
#
loop_
_entity.id
_entity.type
_entity.pdbx_description
1 polymer ?
#
loop_
_entity_poly.entity_id
_entity_poly.type
_entity_poly.pdbx_seq_one_letter_code
_entity_poly.pdbx_strand_id
1 'polypeptide(L)'
;MGRCRCFDDHDVCGPGTFAIFKKQFGENAKVWDRDKVVIIPHHFIFTKDTHANRNIDILRQFVKEQDLPHYYDVGTDNYKGVCHLALAQEGFNRPGEVFFGEPIPIFPTSGLLVCSQPELVTRMLHLFWDRKALG
;
A
#
# COMPACT_ATOMS: atom_id res chain seq x y z
N MET A 1 -7.56 6.86 -21.27
CA MET A 1 -8.02 6.33 -19.96
C MET A 1 -6.77 5.97 -19.18
N GLY A 2 -6.36 6.81 -18.22
CA GLY A 2 -5.14 6.57 -17.43
C GLY A 2 -5.27 5.25 -16.68
N ARG A 3 -4.31 4.35 -16.86
CA ARG A 3 -4.30 3.09 -16.10
C ARG A 3 -3.77 3.43 -14.71
N CYS A 4 -4.54 3.10 -13.67
CA CYS A 4 -4.04 3.12 -12.29
C CYS A 4 -2.92 2.08 -12.19
N ARG A 5 -1.72 2.49 -11.78
CA ARG A 5 -0.55 1.60 -11.76
C ARG A 5 -0.12 1.17 -10.37
N CYS A 6 -0.32 1.98 -9.34
CA CYS A 6 0.26 1.68 -8.03
C CYS A 6 -0.65 2.11 -6.88
N PHE A 7 -0.74 1.20 -5.91
CA PHE A 7 -1.32 1.40 -4.61
C PHE A 7 -0.19 1.34 -3.57
N ASP A 8 -0.01 2.40 -2.80
CA ASP A 8 1.00 2.49 -1.74
C ASP A 8 0.35 2.50 -0.37
N ASP A 9 0.91 1.72 0.55
CA ASP A 9 0.52 1.72 1.96
C ASP A 9 1.73 1.60 2.89
N HIS A 10 1.57 2.02 4.14
CA HIS A 10 2.62 2.03 5.15
C HIS A 10 2.06 1.71 6.54
N ASP A 11 2.92 1.73 7.53
CA ASP A 11 2.70 1.23 8.89
C ASP A 11 1.67 2.01 9.73
N VAL A 12 1.16 3.13 9.22
CA VAL A 12 0.07 3.88 9.87
C VAL A 12 -1.30 3.42 9.35
N CYS A 13 -1.44 3.30 8.03
CA CYS A 13 -2.72 2.97 7.39
C CYS A 13 -2.89 1.49 7.04
N GLY A 14 -1.81 0.79 6.72
CA GLY A 14 -1.82 -0.55 6.17
C GLY A 14 -2.66 -1.54 6.97
N PRO A 15 -2.49 -1.63 8.30
CA PRO A 15 -3.32 -2.51 9.11
C PRO A 15 -4.83 -2.27 8.94
N GLY A 16 -5.26 -1.00 8.83
CA GLY A 16 -6.66 -0.63 8.61
C GLY A 16 -7.13 -1.01 7.21
N THR A 17 -6.33 -0.70 6.18
CA THR A 17 -6.63 -1.06 4.80
C THR A 17 -6.76 -2.58 4.62
N PHE A 18 -5.84 -3.36 5.21
CA PHE A 18 -5.82 -4.81 5.08
C PHE A 18 -7.01 -5.46 5.80
N ALA A 19 -7.42 -4.91 6.94
CA ALA A 19 -8.62 -5.36 7.65
C ALA A 19 -9.89 -5.11 6.82
N ILE A 20 -10.02 -3.93 6.20
CA ILE A 20 -11.14 -3.63 5.29
C ILE A 20 -11.10 -4.57 4.09
N PHE A 21 -9.91 -4.81 3.53
CA PHE A 21 -9.72 -5.72 2.42
C PHE A 21 -10.23 -7.14 2.74
N LYS A 22 -9.76 -7.74 3.85
CA LYS A 22 -10.22 -9.07 4.28
C LYS A 22 -11.71 -9.10 4.58
N LYS A 23 -12.26 -8.04 5.16
CA LYS A 23 -13.71 -7.91 5.43
C LYS A 23 -14.55 -7.86 4.15
N GLN A 24 -14.09 -7.16 3.11
CA GLN A 24 -14.85 -6.93 1.88
C GLN A 24 -14.71 -8.08 0.87
N PHE A 25 -13.51 -8.63 0.73
CA PHE A 25 -13.20 -9.65 -0.29
C PHE A 25 -13.06 -11.06 0.29
N GLY A 26 -13.01 -11.20 1.62
CA GLY A 26 -12.85 -12.46 2.35
C GLY A 26 -11.42 -12.67 2.89
N GLU A 27 -11.29 -13.48 3.94
CA GLU A 27 -10.02 -13.74 4.63
C GLU A 27 -8.93 -14.33 3.71
N ASN A 28 -9.35 -15.09 2.69
CA ASN A 28 -8.45 -15.76 1.74
C ASN A 28 -8.28 -15.01 0.42
N ALA A 29 -8.80 -13.78 0.31
CA ALA A 29 -8.73 -13.01 -0.92
C ALA A 29 -7.28 -12.71 -1.31
N LYS A 30 -7.00 -12.72 -2.62
CA LYS A 30 -5.66 -12.51 -3.18
C LYS A 30 -5.58 -11.24 -4.01
N VAL A 31 -4.45 -10.53 -3.91
CA VAL A 31 -4.14 -9.36 -4.74
C VAL A 31 -4.27 -9.71 -6.21
N TRP A 32 -5.11 -8.97 -6.93
CA TRP A 32 -5.29 -9.17 -8.36
C TRP A 32 -3.99 -8.91 -9.14
N ASP A 33 -3.29 -7.83 -8.83
CA ASP A 33 -2.01 -7.47 -9.45
C ASP A 33 -0.98 -7.07 -8.38
N ARG A 34 -0.09 -8.01 -8.07
CA ARG A 34 0.91 -7.89 -7.00
C ARG A 34 2.00 -6.87 -7.34
N ASP A 35 2.30 -6.68 -8.62
CA ASP A 35 3.30 -5.71 -9.09
C ASP A 35 2.80 -4.26 -8.97
N LYS A 36 1.51 -4.08 -8.66
CA LYS A 36 0.89 -2.77 -8.45
C LYS A 36 0.72 -2.39 -6.99
N VAL A 37 1.13 -3.24 -6.05
CA VAL A 37 1.02 -2.94 -4.61
C VAL A 37 2.42 -2.74 -4.06
N VAL A 38 2.65 -1.56 -3.50
CA VAL A 38 3.92 -1.16 -2.88
C VAL A 38 3.68 -0.93 -1.39
N ILE A 39 4.53 -1.49 -0.55
CA ILE A 39 4.43 -1.33 0.90
C ILE A 39 5.79 -0.88 1.46
N ILE A 40 5.80 0.27 2.13
CA ILE A 40 7.03 0.87 2.68
C ILE A 40 6.76 1.35 4.12
N PRO A 41 7.16 0.60 5.16
CA PRO A 41 7.11 1.09 6.53
C PRO A 41 8.14 2.21 6.74
N HIS A 42 7.73 3.37 7.27
CA HIS A 42 8.68 4.45 7.54
C HIS A 42 8.32 5.38 8.71
N HIS A 43 7.13 5.25 9.30
CA HIS A 43 6.70 6.16 10.36
C HIS A 43 7.15 5.69 11.75
N PHE A 44 7.10 4.40 11.99
CA PHE A 44 7.29 3.76 13.29
C PHE A 44 8.55 2.90 13.36
N ILE A 45 9.36 2.88 12.31
CA ILE A 45 10.53 2.00 12.19
C ILE A 45 11.64 2.21 13.24
N PHE A 46 11.67 3.37 13.91
CA PHE A 46 12.63 3.68 14.98
C PHE A 46 11.99 3.87 16.35
N THR A 47 10.71 3.54 16.49
CA THR A 47 10.00 3.69 17.77
C THR A 47 10.31 2.55 18.73
N LYS A 48 10.32 2.86 20.03
CA LYS A 48 10.35 1.85 21.10
C LYS A 48 8.96 1.36 21.48
N ASP A 49 7.91 1.95 20.92
CA ASP A 49 6.53 1.59 21.21
C ASP A 49 6.16 0.23 20.60
N THR A 50 5.75 -0.71 21.44
CA THR A 50 5.36 -2.06 21.05
C THR A 50 4.09 -2.07 20.22
N HIS A 51 3.17 -1.12 20.43
CA HIS A 51 1.95 -1.01 19.64
C HIS A 51 2.24 -0.61 18.19
N ALA A 52 3.16 0.32 18.00
CA ALA A 52 3.59 0.76 16.69
C ALA A 52 4.42 -0.32 15.95
N ASN A 53 5.26 -1.07 16.67
CA ASN A 53 5.98 -2.21 16.10
C ASN A 53 5.05 -3.33 15.62
N ARG A 54 3.93 -3.56 16.32
CA ARG A 54 2.90 -4.53 15.87
C ARG A 54 2.37 -4.21 14.47
N ASN A 55 2.28 -2.94 14.08
CA ASN A 55 1.80 -2.58 12.75
C ASN A 55 2.77 -3.06 11.66
N ILE A 56 4.07 -2.96 11.90
CA ILE A 56 5.10 -3.47 10.97
C ILE A 56 4.96 -4.99 10.82
N ASP A 57 4.71 -5.70 11.93
CA ASP A 57 4.50 -7.15 11.87
C ASP A 57 3.23 -7.53 11.08
N ILE A 58 2.16 -6.75 11.19
CA ILE A 58 0.94 -6.91 10.37
C ILE A 58 1.27 -6.70 8.88
N LEU A 59 2.08 -5.70 8.54
CA LEU A 59 2.54 -5.49 7.16
C LEU A 59 3.31 -6.71 6.65
N ARG A 60 4.29 -7.19 7.42
CA ARG A 60 5.10 -8.38 7.06
C ARG A 60 4.23 -9.61 6.84
N GLN A 61 3.26 -9.82 7.72
CA GLN A 61 2.32 -10.92 7.60
C GLN A 61 1.52 -10.81 6.31
N PHE A 62 0.95 -9.63 6.02
CA PHE A 62 0.17 -9.42 4.81
C PHE A 62 1.00 -9.60 3.54
N VAL A 63 2.19 -9.02 3.48
CA VAL A 63 3.14 -9.16 2.37
C VAL A 63 3.45 -10.64 2.12
N LYS A 64 3.70 -11.41 3.17
CA LYS A 64 3.98 -12.85 3.07
C LYS A 64 2.75 -13.65 2.64
N GLU A 65 1.58 -13.33 3.16
CA GLU A 65 0.31 -13.98 2.79
C GLU A 65 -0.04 -13.75 1.32
N GLN A 66 0.27 -12.56 0.80
CA GLN A 66 -0.07 -12.13 -0.55
C GLN A 66 1.08 -12.31 -1.56
N ASP A 67 2.26 -12.68 -1.09
CA ASP A 67 3.50 -12.82 -1.87
C ASP A 67 3.80 -11.56 -2.71
N LEU A 68 3.86 -10.41 -2.02
CA LEU A 68 4.06 -9.10 -2.66
C LEU A 68 5.55 -8.83 -2.96
N PRO A 69 5.91 -8.50 -4.21
CA PRO A 69 7.31 -8.29 -4.61
C PRO A 69 7.86 -6.93 -4.17
N HIS A 70 7.01 -5.91 -4.01
CA HIS A 70 7.41 -4.54 -3.69
C HIS A 70 7.22 -4.21 -2.22
N TYR A 71 7.91 -4.96 -1.37
CA TYR A 71 8.00 -4.69 0.05
C TYR A 71 9.43 -4.31 0.45
N TYR A 72 9.55 -3.12 1.05
CA TYR A 72 10.84 -2.54 1.43
C TYR A 72 10.92 -2.49 2.96
N ASP A 73 11.23 -3.63 3.58
CA ASP A 73 11.24 -3.79 5.05
C ASP A 73 12.34 -2.96 5.73
N VAL A 74 12.12 -2.60 6.98
CA VAL A 74 13.15 -2.00 7.82
C VAL A 74 14.21 -3.04 8.20
N GLY A 75 15.48 -2.70 8.02
CA GLY A 75 16.61 -3.55 8.42
C GLY A 75 17.11 -4.52 7.34
N THR A 76 16.53 -4.47 6.14
CA THR A 76 17.03 -5.17 4.95
C THR A 76 17.80 -4.21 4.04
N ASP A 77 18.69 -4.75 3.21
CA ASP A 77 19.49 -3.96 2.26
C ASP A 77 18.65 -3.26 1.19
N ASN A 78 17.39 -3.70 1.01
CA ASN A 78 16.46 -3.10 0.07
C ASN A 78 15.67 -1.93 0.67
N TYR A 79 15.85 -1.55 1.93
CA TYR A 79 15.08 -0.47 2.55
C TYR A 79 15.26 0.86 1.80
N LYS A 80 14.15 1.54 1.49
CA LYS A 80 14.14 2.78 0.68
C LYS A 80 13.81 4.05 1.46
N GLY A 81 13.53 3.95 2.76
CA GLY A 81 13.24 5.12 3.58
C GLY A 81 11.82 5.66 3.36
N VAL A 82 11.71 6.95 3.09
CA VAL A 82 10.42 7.66 3.00
C VAL A 82 9.65 7.24 1.76
N CYS A 83 8.37 6.86 1.92
CA CYS A 83 7.55 6.22 0.88
C CYS A 83 7.57 6.98 -0.46
N HIS A 84 7.34 8.28 -0.45
CA HIS A 84 7.21 9.06 -1.68
C HIS A 84 8.52 9.30 -2.44
N LEU A 85 9.66 9.30 -1.75
CA LEU A 85 10.97 9.32 -2.42
C LEU A 85 11.22 7.98 -3.09
N ALA A 86 11.00 6.89 -2.35
CA ALA A 86 11.17 5.53 -2.85
C ALA A 86 10.30 5.27 -4.09
N LEU A 87 9.04 5.68 -4.06
CA LEU A 87 8.12 5.54 -5.19
C LEU A 87 8.60 6.27 -6.45
N ALA A 88 9.19 7.46 -6.29
CA ALA A 88 9.77 8.22 -7.40
C ALA A 88 11.05 7.57 -7.92
N GLN A 89 11.93 7.11 -7.02
CA GLN A 89 13.21 6.46 -7.38
C GLN A 89 13.03 5.13 -8.10
N GLU A 90 12.06 4.32 -7.66
CA GLU A 90 11.75 3.01 -8.24
C GLU A 90 10.85 3.13 -9.49
N GLY A 91 10.40 4.34 -9.82
CA GLY A 91 9.66 4.60 -11.05
C GLY A 91 8.21 4.13 -11.03
N PHE A 92 7.60 4.07 -9.83
CA PHE A 92 6.16 3.84 -9.66
C PHE A 92 5.35 5.09 -10.01
N ASN A 93 5.95 6.29 -10.01
CA ASN A 93 5.26 7.56 -10.16
C ASN A 93 5.49 8.19 -11.54
N ARG A 94 4.97 7.58 -12.61
CA ARG A 94 5.20 8.07 -13.98
C ARG A 94 4.10 9.05 -14.44
N PRO A 95 4.44 10.07 -15.26
CA PRO A 95 3.45 10.97 -15.83
C PRO A 95 2.35 10.23 -16.61
N GLY A 96 1.10 10.62 -16.40
CA GLY A 96 -0.08 10.04 -17.09
C GLY A 96 -0.68 8.80 -16.43
N GLU A 97 -0.14 8.38 -15.29
CA GLU A 97 -0.66 7.28 -14.47
C GLU A 97 -1.47 7.79 -13.27
N VAL A 98 -2.34 6.93 -12.75
CA VAL A 98 -3.11 7.22 -11.53
C VAL A 98 -2.50 6.42 -10.38
N PHE A 99 -2.23 7.13 -9.29
CA PHE A 99 -1.64 6.60 -8.06
C PHE A 99 -2.64 6.74 -6.92
N PHE A 100 -2.64 5.78 -6.00
CA PHE A 100 -3.44 5.85 -4.79
C PHE A 100 -2.58 5.53 -3.57
N GLY A 101 -2.66 6.37 -2.55
CA GLY A 101 -1.86 6.23 -1.32
C GLY A 101 -2.08 7.43 -0.41
N GLU A 102 -1.15 7.66 0.53
CA GLU A 102 -1.18 8.87 1.34
C GLU A 102 -0.82 10.14 0.54
N PRO A 103 -1.36 11.30 0.93
CA PRO A 103 -1.09 12.56 0.26
C PRO A 103 0.38 12.97 0.37
N ILE A 104 1.02 13.16 -0.78
CA ILE A 104 2.40 13.63 -0.88
C ILE A 104 2.36 15.13 -1.21
N PRO A 105 2.91 16.04 -0.38
CA PRO A 105 2.90 17.48 -0.66
C PRO A 105 3.76 17.87 -1.88
N ILE A 106 4.61 16.97 -2.36
CA ILE A 106 5.64 17.21 -3.38
C ILE A 106 5.18 16.81 -4.80
N PHE A 107 4.07 16.08 -4.94
CA PHE A 107 3.53 15.66 -6.25
C PHE A 107 2.04 16.03 -6.39
N PRO A 108 1.72 17.27 -6.80
CA PRO A 108 0.33 17.70 -7.01
C PRO A 108 -0.37 17.01 -8.20
N THR A 109 0.37 16.27 -9.04
CA THR A 109 -0.12 15.66 -10.28
C THR A 109 -0.54 14.19 -10.15
N SER A 110 -0.21 13.51 -9.04
CA SER A 110 -0.65 12.13 -8.74
C SER A 110 -1.73 12.19 -7.67
N GLY A 111 -2.98 12.30 -8.12
CA GLY A 111 -4.11 12.67 -7.27
C GLY A 111 -4.64 11.58 -6.32
N LEU A 112 -5.11 12.09 -5.18
CA LEU A 112 -6.20 11.65 -4.31
C LEU A 112 -5.86 10.87 -3.01
N LEU A 113 -6.33 11.50 -1.93
CA LEU A 113 -6.28 11.19 -0.51
C LEU A 113 -7.23 10.01 -0.20
N VAL A 114 -6.69 8.82 0.06
CA VAL A 114 -7.54 7.60 0.22
C VAL A 114 -7.35 6.86 1.54
N CYS A 115 -6.35 7.22 2.35
CA CYS A 115 -5.99 6.47 3.56
C CYS A 115 -6.96 6.63 4.75
N SER A 116 -7.65 7.78 4.87
CA SER A 116 -8.35 8.16 6.11
C SER A 116 -9.88 7.99 6.09
N GLN A 117 -10.44 7.45 5.00
CA GLN A 117 -11.88 7.32 4.80
C GLN A 117 -12.23 5.89 4.38
N PRO A 118 -12.83 5.06 5.25
CA PRO A 118 -13.11 3.64 4.96
C PRO A 118 -13.92 3.39 3.68
N GLU A 119 -14.80 4.32 3.33
CA GLU A 119 -15.60 4.23 2.10
C GLU A 119 -14.77 4.44 0.82
N LEU A 120 -13.78 5.35 0.88
CA LEU A 120 -12.84 5.59 -0.21
C LEU A 120 -11.86 4.43 -0.35
N VAL A 121 -11.37 3.87 0.77
CA VAL A 121 -10.58 2.63 0.77
C VAL A 121 -11.36 1.51 0.08
N THR A 122 -12.63 1.32 0.43
CA THR A 122 -13.47 0.27 -0.17
C THR A 122 -13.64 0.48 -1.68
N ARG A 123 -13.93 1.71 -2.13
CA ARG A 123 -14.06 2.01 -3.57
C ARG A 123 -12.75 1.82 -4.34
N MET A 124 -11.62 2.19 -3.75
CA MET A 124 -10.31 2.00 -4.34
C MET A 124 -9.92 0.52 -4.39
N LEU A 125 -10.22 -0.25 -3.35
CA LEU A 125 -10.03 -1.69 -3.37
C LEU A 125 -10.83 -2.31 -4.52
N HIS A 126 -12.05 -1.85 -4.83
CA HIS A 126 -12.74 -2.33 -6.04
C HIS A 126 -12.00 -1.96 -7.34
N LEU A 127 -11.31 -0.81 -7.42
CA LEU A 127 -10.54 -0.42 -8.61
C LEU A 127 -9.22 -1.20 -8.79
N PHE A 128 -8.59 -1.63 -7.70
CA PHE A 128 -7.35 -2.42 -7.73
C PHE A 128 -7.57 -3.92 -7.61
N TRP A 129 -8.74 -4.34 -7.16
CA TRP A 129 -8.98 -5.71 -6.70
C TRP A 129 -10.17 -6.38 -7.36
N ASP A 130 -11.09 -5.62 -7.97
CA ASP A 130 -12.25 -6.17 -8.67
C ASP A 130 -12.13 -6.07 -10.19
N ARG A 131 -12.05 -7.23 -10.85
CA ARG A 131 -12.94 -7.56 -11.97
C ARG A 131 -13.35 -9.03 -11.90
N LYS A 132 -14.33 -9.31 -11.03
CA LYS A 132 -14.75 -10.62 -10.51
C LYS A 132 -13.62 -11.26 -9.71
N ALA A 133 -13.82 -11.39 -8.39
CA ALA A 133 -13.07 -12.33 -7.56
C ALA A 133 -12.89 -13.62 -8.37
N LEU A 134 -11.63 -13.91 -8.72
CA LEU A 134 -11.20 -14.95 -9.65
C LEU A 134 -12.01 -16.23 -9.40
N GLY A 135 -12.81 -16.66 -10.39
CA GLY A 135 -13.47 -17.97 -10.51
C GLY A 135 -13.70 -18.78 -9.24
#